data_AF-A0A511WYX8-F1
#
_entry.id   AF-A0A511WYX8-F1
#
_cell.length_a   1.000
_cell.length_b   1.000
_cell.length_c   1.000
_cell.angle_alpha   90.00
_cell.angle_beta   90.00
_cell.angle_gamma   90.00
#
_symmetry.space_group_name_H-M   'P 1'
#
loop_
_entity.id
_entity.type
_entity.pdbx_description
1 polymer ?
#
loop_
_entity_poly.entity_id
_entity_poly.type
_entity_poly.pdbx_seq_one_letter_code
_entity_poly.pdbx_strand_id
1 'polypeptide(L)'
;MINTNEKDFQAMIERHMIPDLDLYMDQVRQLFDKTYTPLKRDENEKILTKTMINNYAKSKLFPPIENKKYKIEHVMLIQMIYQLKGALSLQDIQTVLELITPSILNE
;
A
#
# COMPACT_ATOMS: atom_id res chain seq x y z
N MET A 1 5.51 28.45 15.58
CA MET A 1 5.16 28.56 14.16
C MET A 1 6.25 27.85 13.38
N ILE A 2 5.96 26.67 12.84
CA ILE A 2 6.87 25.96 11.92
C ILE A 2 6.31 26.18 10.52
N ASN A 3 7.18 26.63 9.62
CA ASN A 3 6.89 26.98 8.24
C ASN A 3 6.21 25.83 7.49
N THR A 4 4.96 26.04 7.09
CA THR A 4 4.30 25.35 5.98
C THR A 4 4.92 25.85 4.67
N ASN A 5 5.77 25.05 4.01
CA ASN A 5 5.97 25.02 2.54
C ASN A 5 7.09 24.08 2.03
N GLU A 6 7.34 22.96 2.70
CA GLU A 6 7.93 21.80 2.03
C GLU A 6 6.83 20.74 1.95
N LYS A 7 6.42 20.34 0.74
CA LYS A 7 5.68 19.08 0.60
C LYS A 7 6.65 18.03 1.12
N ASP A 8 6.36 17.43 2.26
CA ASP A 8 7.08 16.25 2.74
C ASP A 8 6.96 15.19 1.65
N PHE A 9 7.98 15.06 0.80
CA PHE A 9 8.03 14.06 -0.28
C PHE A 9 8.17 12.63 0.28
N GLN A 10 8.20 12.48 1.60
CA GLN A 10 8.43 11.24 2.34
C GLN A 10 7.18 10.76 3.10
N ALA A 11 5.98 10.86 2.52
CA ALA A 11 4.84 10.21 3.15
C ALA A 11 5.03 8.68 3.14
N MET A 12 4.97 8.07 4.32
CA MET A 12 5.17 6.65 4.54
C MET A 12 4.22 6.19 5.65
N ILE A 13 3.59 5.02 5.49
CA ILE A 13 2.87 4.41 6.62
C ILE A 13 3.93 3.73 7.49
N GLU A 14 4.07 4.19 8.72
CA GLU A 14 4.97 3.60 9.69
C GLU A 14 4.29 2.50 10.51
N ARG A 15 5.10 1.58 11.08
CA ARG A 15 4.62 0.44 11.88
C ARG A 15 3.66 0.87 13.00
N HIS A 16 3.93 1.99 13.65
CA HIS A 16 3.16 2.49 14.77
C HIS A 16 1.78 3.06 14.35
N MET A 17 1.60 3.36 13.06
CA MET A 17 0.33 3.82 12.50
C MET A 17 -0.62 2.66 12.18
N ILE A 18 -0.08 1.43 12.07
CA ILE A 18 -0.85 0.21 11.82
C ILE A 18 -1.31 -0.37 13.16
N PRO A 19 -2.62 -0.46 13.42
CA PRO A 19 -3.17 -1.06 14.63
C PRO A 19 -2.68 -2.49 14.86
N ASP A 20 -2.63 -2.91 16.12
CA ASP A 20 -2.33 -4.30 16.50
C ASP A 20 -3.57 -5.20 16.37
N LEU A 21 -4.21 -5.15 15.19
CA LEU A 21 -5.35 -5.96 14.80
C LEU A 21 -5.48 -6.00 13.27
N ASP A 22 -6.07 -7.06 12.73
CA ASP A 22 -6.28 -7.17 11.29
C ASP A 22 -7.35 -6.20 10.79
N LEU A 23 -7.05 -5.52 9.68
CA LEU A 23 -7.85 -4.43 9.14
C LEU A 23 -8.85 -4.91 8.10
N TYR A 24 -10.06 -4.35 8.08
CA TYR A 24 -10.93 -4.44 6.92
C TYR A 24 -10.41 -3.57 5.76
N MET A 25 -10.77 -3.90 4.52
CA MET A 25 -10.34 -3.18 3.33
C MET A 25 -10.52 -1.66 3.41
N ASP A 26 -11.67 -1.18 3.91
CA ASP A 26 -11.90 0.26 4.02
C ASP A 26 -11.01 0.92 5.08
N GLN A 27 -10.58 0.20 6.11
CA GLN A 27 -9.61 0.70 7.09
C GLN A 27 -8.21 0.81 6.47
N VAL A 28 -7.81 -0.16 5.64
CA VAL A 28 -6.56 -0.06 4.85
C VAL A 28 -6.61 1.17 3.95
N ARG A 29 -7.72 1.36 3.22
CA ARG A 29 -7.88 2.54 2.34
C ARG A 29 -7.83 3.85 3.11
N GLN A 30 -8.49 3.94 4.26
CA GLN A 30 -8.43 5.14 5.11
C GLN A 30 -7.02 5.43 5.62
N LEU A 31 -6.25 4.39 5.97
CA LEU A 31 -4.86 4.55 6.39
C LEU A 31 -3.99 5.13 5.25
N PHE A 32 -4.18 4.62 4.03
CA PHE A 32 -3.52 5.14 2.84
C PHE A 32 -3.98 6.58 2.51
N ASP A 33 -5.28 6.85 2.55
CA ASP A 33 -5.81 8.17 2.27
C ASP A 33 -5.24 9.22 3.25
N LYS A 34 -5.23 8.91 4.56
CA LYS A 34 -4.66 9.78 5.58
C LYS A 34 -3.17 10.07 5.34
N THR A 35 -2.43 9.06 4.88
CA THR A 35 -0.97 9.17 4.72
C THR A 35 -0.60 9.87 3.41
N TYR A 36 -1.27 9.56 2.31
CA TYR A 36 -0.86 9.97 0.96
C TYR A 36 -1.66 11.14 0.38
N THR A 37 -2.72 11.63 1.04
CA THR A 37 -3.46 12.83 0.60
C THR A 37 -2.55 14.04 0.36
N PRO A 38 -1.57 14.36 1.23
CA PRO A 38 -0.65 15.48 1.00
C PRO A 38 0.19 15.34 -0.28
N LEU A 39 0.39 14.11 -0.77
CA LEU A 39 1.19 13.81 -1.96
C LEU A 39 0.40 13.83 -3.26
N LYS A 40 -0.92 14.02 -3.22
CA LYS A 40 -1.74 14.08 -4.43
C LYS A 40 -1.24 15.19 -5.36
N ARG A 41 -1.14 14.87 -6.65
CA ARG A 41 -0.80 15.83 -7.71
C ARG A 41 -2.02 16.62 -8.16
N ASP A 42 -3.20 16.00 -8.05
CA ASP A 42 -4.51 16.58 -8.37
C ASP A 42 -5.57 16.11 -7.36
N GLU A 43 -6.61 16.92 -7.13
CA GLU A 43 -7.69 16.60 -6.19
C GLU A 43 -8.49 15.35 -6.59
N ASN A 44 -8.53 14.99 -7.88
CA ASN A 44 -9.24 13.82 -8.38
C ASN A 44 -8.39 12.54 -8.36
N GLU A 45 -7.09 12.63 -8.07
CA GLU A 45 -6.20 11.48 -8.01
C GLU A 45 -6.67 10.49 -6.93
N LYS A 46 -6.76 9.22 -7.29
CA LYS A 46 -7.14 8.17 -6.34
C LYS A 46 -5.88 7.54 -5.75
N ILE A 47 -5.78 7.55 -4.42
CA ILE A 47 -4.67 6.95 -3.67
C ILE A 47 -4.79 5.42 -3.74
N LEU A 48 -5.70 4.83 -2.98
CA LEU A 48 -5.88 3.38 -2.95
C LEU A 48 -7.35 3.01 -3.12
N THR A 49 -7.67 2.46 -4.30
CA THR A 49 -9.02 1.99 -4.60
C THR A 49 -9.18 0.51 -4.28
N LYS A 50 -10.43 0.09 -4.03
CA LYS A 50 -10.80 -1.33 -3.91
C LYS A 50 -10.36 -2.14 -5.13
N THR A 51 -10.48 -1.60 -6.34
CA THR A 51 -10.05 -2.25 -7.57
C THR A 51 -8.54 -2.50 -7.58
N MET A 52 -7.73 -1.54 -7.13
CA MET A 52 -6.28 -1.70 -7.04
C MET A 52 -5.89 -2.83 -6.08
N ILE A 53 -6.45 -2.82 -4.87
CA ILE A 53 -6.20 -3.88 -3.88
C ILE A 53 -6.61 -5.25 -4.43
N ASN A 54 -7.77 -5.34 -5.07
CA ASN A 54 -8.23 -6.57 -5.69
C ASN A 54 -7.32 -7.03 -6.84
N ASN A 55 -6.77 -6.12 -7.62
CA ASN A 55 -5.82 -6.45 -8.69
C ASN A 55 -4.52 -6.99 -8.10
N TYR A 56 -4.03 -6.41 -7.01
CA TYR A 56 -2.84 -6.91 -6.30
C TYR A 56 -3.06 -8.31 -5.74
N ALA A 57 -4.22 -8.57 -5.14
CA ALA A 57 -4.60 -9.91 -4.67
C ALA A 57 -4.70 -10.93 -5.82
N LYS A 58 -5.33 -10.54 -6.94
CA LYS A 58 -5.45 -11.40 -8.14
C LYS A 58 -4.09 -11.73 -8.76
N SER A 59 -3.17 -10.79 -8.76
CA SER A 59 -1.78 -10.95 -9.21
C SER A 59 -0.89 -11.62 -8.16
N LYS A 60 -1.44 -12.07 -7.03
CA LYS A 60 -0.72 -12.74 -5.94
C LYS A 60 0.49 -11.95 -5.43
N LEU A 61 0.35 -10.62 -5.33
CA LEU A 61 1.45 -9.75 -4.87
C LEU A 61 1.60 -9.68 -3.34
N PHE A 62 0.73 -10.38 -2.61
CA PHE A 62 0.77 -10.56 -1.16
C PHE A 62 0.01 -11.85 -0.78
N PRO A 63 0.17 -12.35 0.46
CA PRO A 63 -0.49 -13.58 0.90
C PRO A 63 -2.03 -13.54 0.79
N PRO A 64 -2.71 -14.70 0.70
CA PRO A 64 -4.15 -14.72 0.65
C PRO A 64 -4.80 -14.01 1.85
N ILE A 65 -5.81 -13.17 1.56
CA ILE A 65 -6.58 -12.45 2.59
C ILE A 65 -7.53 -13.44 3.28
N GLU A 66 -7.39 -13.57 4.60
CA GLU A 66 -8.24 -14.43 5.42
C GLU A 66 -9.42 -13.62 6.01
N ASN A 67 -10.64 -14.17 5.96
CA ASN A 67 -11.83 -13.55 6.58
C ASN A 67 -12.09 -12.08 6.19
N LYS A 68 -11.65 -11.67 4.99
CA LYS A 68 -11.70 -10.28 4.50
C LYS A 68 -10.88 -9.28 5.34
N LYS A 69 -9.89 -9.77 6.08
CA LYS A 69 -9.02 -8.96 6.93
C LYS A 69 -7.57 -8.99 6.47
N TYR A 70 -6.94 -7.84 6.58
CA TYR A 70 -5.59 -7.54 6.14
C TYR A 70 -4.70 -7.44 7.37
N LYS A 71 -3.84 -8.44 7.54
CA LYS A 71 -2.72 -8.42 8.49
C LYS A 71 -1.70 -7.35 8.11
N ILE A 72 -0.77 -7.09 9.02
CA ILE A 72 0.24 -6.04 8.85
C ILE A 72 1.12 -6.24 7.61
N GLU A 73 1.46 -7.49 7.28
CA GLU A 73 2.31 -7.80 6.13
C GLU A 73 1.62 -7.38 4.83
N HIS A 74 0.29 -7.54 4.73
CA HIS A 74 -0.48 -7.06 3.58
C HIS A 74 -0.39 -5.55 3.44
N VAL A 75 -0.51 -4.79 4.54
CA VAL A 75 -0.46 -3.33 4.50
C VAL A 75 0.92 -2.86 4.02
N MET A 76 1.99 -3.48 4.52
CA MET A 76 3.36 -3.18 4.12
C MET A 76 3.62 -3.47 2.63
N LEU A 77 3.14 -4.62 2.13
CA LEU A 77 3.27 -4.97 0.71
C LEU A 77 2.44 -4.05 -0.19
N ILE A 78 1.20 -3.74 0.18
CA ILE A 78 0.36 -2.81 -0.58
C ILE A 78 1.02 -1.42 -0.64
N GLN A 79 1.68 -0.99 0.43
CA GLN A 79 2.43 0.28 0.46
C GLN A 79 3.61 0.25 -0.50
N MET A 80 4.37 -0.84 -0.49
CA MET A 80 5.50 -1.02 -1.41
C MET A 80 5.02 -0.97 -2.87
N ILE A 81 3.95 -1.70 -3.20
CA ILE A 81 3.34 -1.68 -4.54
C ILE A 81 2.86 -0.27 -4.91
N TYR A 82 2.22 0.44 -3.96
CA TYR A 82 1.72 1.80 -4.19
C TYR A 82 2.84 2.80 -4.49
N GLN A 83 4.01 2.66 -3.86
CA GLN A 83 5.17 3.50 -4.14
C GLN A 83 5.82 3.14 -5.48
N LEU A 84 5.99 1.85 -5.76
CA LEU A 84 6.65 1.37 -6.98
C LEU A 84 5.84 1.66 -8.25
N LYS A 85 4.50 1.70 -8.19
CA LYS A 85 3.63 1.95 -9.37
C LYS A 85 3.91 3.29 -10.07
N GLY A 86 4.54 4.24 -9.38
CA GLY A 86 4.93 5.53 -9.95
C GLY A 86 6.09 5.44 -10.95
N ALA A 87 6.86 4.35 -10.92
CA ALA A 87 8.04 4.13 -11.74
C ALA A 87 7.99 2.82 -12.55
N LEU A 88 7.30 1.80 -12.04
CA LEU A 88 7.29 0.45 -12.59
C LEU A 88 5.89 0.02 -13.04
N SER A 89 5.83 -0.84 -14.06
CA SER A 89 4.60 -1.53 -14.43
C SER A 89 4.23 -2.58 -13.37
N LEU A 90 2.97 -3.03 -13.35
CA LEU A 90 2.55 -4.07 -12.40
C LEU A 90 3.33 -5.38 -12.59
N GLN A 91 3.68 -5.71 -13.82
CA GLN A 91 4.46 -6.90 -14.16
C GLN A 91 5.88 -6.80 -13.58
N ASP A 92 6.53 -5.63 -13.73
CA ASP A 92 7.86 -5.41 -13.17
C ASP A 92 7.83 -5.43 -11.64
N ILE A 93 6.78 -4.86 -11.03
CA ILE A 93 6.57 -4.94 -9.57
C ILE A 93 6.46 -6.39 -9.13
N GLN A 94 5.70 -7.21 -9.85
CA GLN A 94 5.58 -8.63 -9.54
C GLN A 94 6.95 -9.32 -9.57
N THR A 95 7.73 -9.13 -10.62
CA THR A 95 9.08 -9.70 -10.74
C THR A 95 9.99 -9.24 -9.62
N VAL A 96 9.95 -7.96 -9.26
CA VAL A 96 10.74 -7.43 -8.13
C VAL A 96 10.33 -8.09 -6.81
N LEU A 97 9.03 -8.17 -6.53
CA LEU A 97 8.52 -8.76 -5.29
C LEU A 97 8.83 -10.26 -5.20
N GLU A 98 8.74 -11.02 -6.28
CA GLU A 98 9.13 -12.44 -6.32
C GLU A 98 10.61 -12.63 -5.96
N LEU A 99 11.49 -11.70 -6.36
CA LEU A 99 12.92 -11.76 -6.04
C LEU A 99 13.24 -11.41 -4.58
N ILE A 100 12.53 -10.44 -3.99
CA ILE A 100 12.85 -9.91 -2.66
C ILE A 100 11.97 -10.48 -1.53
N THR A 101 10.83 -11.09 -1.87
CA THR A 101 9.91 -11.73 -0.91
C THR A 101 9.58 -13.20 -1.25
N PRO A 102 10.57 -14.04 -1.60
CA PRO A 102 10.30 -15.42 -2.04
C PRO A 102 9.61 -16.27 -0.97
N SER A 103 9.85 -16.03 0.32
CA SER A 103 9.18 -16.78 1.39
C SER A 103 7.71 -16.36 1.61
N ILE A 104 7.33 -15.14 1.22
CA ILE A 104 6.01 -14.57 1.50
C ILE A 104 5.02 -14.93 0.39
N LEU A 105 5.49 -15.13 -0.84
CA LEU A 105 4.64 -15.46 -2.00
C LEU A 105 4.51 -16.97 -2.25
N ASN A 106 5.30 -17.80 -1.56
CA ASN A 106 5.36 -19.25 -1.74
C ASN A 106 4.67 -20.05 -0.61
N GLU A 107 3.93 -19.40 0.28
CA GLU A 107 3.01 -20.02 1.24
C GLU A 107 1.56 -19.90 0.76
#